data_AF-A0A060CG88-F1
#
_entry.id   AF-A0A060CG88-F1
#
_cell.length_a   1.000
_cell.length_b   1.000
_cell.length_c   1.000
_cell.angle_alpha   90.00
_cell.angle_beta   90.00
_cell.angle_gamma   90.00
#
_symmetry.space_group_name_H-M   'P 1'
#
loop_
_entity.id
_entity.type
_entity.pdbx_description
1 polymer ?
#
loop_
_entity_poly.entity_id
_entity_poly.type
_entity_poly.pdbx_seq_one_letter_code
_entity_poly.pdbx_strand_id
1 'polypeptide(L)'
;WWELPKSEVAALTRSEASSIYKALYWDRCKAGSLPTGVDLAVFDYAVNSGPERAVKTLQALVGVVQDGFVGPVTLAAVAKRDPRTLIEAICDQRMGFLQRLAHWAQFGRGWASRVADIRATALADIALQPLFNQQMESMTWFFSMATRPISSAC
;
A
#
# COMPACT_ATOMS: atom_id res chain seq x y z
N TRP A 1 -20.44 -16.23 8.50
CA TRP A 1 -19.72 -14.96 8.70
C TRP A 1 -20.50 -13.91 9.50
N TRP A 2 -21.84 -13.93 9.49
CA TRP A 2 -22.69 -12.93 10.19
C TRP A 2 -23.11 -13.31 11.62
N GLU A 3 -22.72 -14.50 12.10
CA GLU A 3 -23.05 -14.99 13.45
C GLU A 3 -21.85 -14.96 14.43
N LEU A 4 -20.72 -14.38 14.02
CA LEU A 4 -19.57 -14.22 14.92
C LEU A 4 -19.92 -13.20 16.03
N PRO A 5 -19.86 -13.57 17.31
CA PRO A 5 -20.13 -12.64 18.39
C PRO A 5 -19.03 -11.56 18.44
N LYS A 6 -19.39 -10.35 18.85
CA LYS A 6 -18.43 -9.22 18.96
C LYS A 6 -17.24 -9.55 19.86
N SER A 7 -17.43 -10.40 20.86
CA SER A 7 -16.38 -10.88 21.76
C SER A 7 -15.29 -11.66 21.04
N GLU A 8 -15.62 -12.44 20.00
CA GLU A 8 -14.62 -13.16 19.21
C GLU A 8 -13.78 -12.21 18.36
N VAL A 9 -14.40 -11.19 17.77
CA VAL A 9 -13.66 -10.14 17.04
C VAL A 9 -12.74 -9.36 17.98
N ALA A 10 -13.21 -9.06 19.20
CA ALA A 10 -12.41 -8.40 20.22
C ALA A 10 -11.25 -9.26 20.75
N ALA A 11 -11.39 -10.59 20.70
CA ALA A 11 -10.39 -11.55 21.15
C ALA A 11 -9.34 -11.90 20.08
N LEU A 12 -9.47 -11.38 18.84
CA LEU A 12 -8.51 -11.65 17.77
C LEU A 12 -7.09 -11.29 18.20
N THR A 13 -6.19 -12.26 18.06
CA THR A 13 -4.76 -11.99 18.24
C THR A 13 -4.26 -11.10 17.11
N ARG A 14 -3.15 -10.41 17.36
CA ARG A 14 -2.46 -9.61 16.32
C ARG A 14 -2.10 -10.46 15.10
N SER A 15 -1.67 -11.71 15.31
CA SER A 15 -1.31 -12.61 14.21
C SER A 15 -2.50 -12.96 13.34
N GLU A 16 -3.64 -13.33 13.95
CA GLU A 16 -4.87 -13.65 13.22
C GLU A 16 -5.39 -12.43 12.46
N ALA A 17 -5.43 -11.26 13.11
CA ALA A 17 -5.79 -10.02 12.46
C ALA A 17 -4.86 -9.75 11.26
N SER A 18 -3.53 -9.86 11.44
CA SER A 18 -2.57 -9.69 10.34
C SER A 18 -2.82 -10.64 9.17
N SER A 19 -3.11 -11.92 9.42
CA SER A 19 -3.45 -12.89 8.37
C SER A 19 -4.73 -12.50 7.61
N ILE A 20 -5.76 -12.04 8.33
CA ILE A 20 -7.00 -11.55 7.71
C ILE A 20 -6.72 -10.32 6.85
N TYR A 21 -6.00 -9.33 7.39
CA TYR A 21 -5.64 -8.10 6.66
C TYR A 21 -4.81 -8.42 5.41
N LYS A 22 -3.85 -9.33 5.54
CA LYS A 22 -3.03 -9.78 4.42
C LYS A 22 -3.88 -10.41 3.32
N ALA A 23 -4.70 -11.40 3.66
CA ALA A 23 -5.48 -12.13 2.67
C ALA A 23 -6.58 -11.28 2.03
N LEU A 24 -7.34 -10.54 2.82
CA LEU A 24 -8.56 -9.88 2.36
C LEU A 24 -8.32 -8.50 1.73
N TYR A 25 -7.18 -7.86 2.03
CA TYR A 25 -6.91 -6.49 1.60
C TYR A 25 -5.55 -6.38 0.89
N TRP A 26 -4.45 -6.79 1.54
CA TRP A 26 -3.11 -6.63 0.95
C TRP A 26 -2.94 -7.45 -0.34
N ASP A 27 -3.19 -8.75 -0.26
CA ASP A 27 -3.04 -9.69 -1.38
C ASP A 27 -4.13 -9.46 -2.43
N ARG A 28 -5.36 -9.17 -1.98
CA ARG A 28 -6.49 -8.89 -2.88
C ARG A 28 -6.25 -7.65 -3.75
N CYS A 29 -5.57 -6.65 -3.23
CA CYS A 29 -5.15 -5.47 -3.99
C CYS A 29 -3.79 -5.62 -4.66
N LYS A 30 -3.10 -6.76 -4.49
CA LYS A 30 -1.69 -6.97 -4.85
C LYS A 30 -0.79 -5.83 -4.39
N ALA A 31 -1.03 -5.31 -3.18
CA ALA A 31 -0.31 -4.15 -2.66
C ALA A 31 1.21 -4.37 -2.63
N GLY A 32 1.68 -5.58 -2.30
CA GLY A 32 3.10 -5.93 -2.33
C GLY A 32 3.75 -5.97 -3.73
N SER A 33 2.99 -5.77 -4.81
CA SER A 33 3.51 -5.60 -6.17
C SER A 33 3.45 -4.15 -6.65
N LEU A 34 2.94 -3.23 -5.84
CA LEU A 34 2.89 -1.80 -6.14
C LEU A 34 4.17 -1.10 -5.65
N PRO A 35 4.52 0.06 -6.23
CA PRO A 35 5.63 0.87 -5.73
C PRO A 35 5.43 1.27 -4.26
N THR A 36 6.54 1.43 -3.53
CA THR A 36 6.54 1.94 -2.15
C THR A 36 5.72 3.22 -2.02
N GLY A 37 4.91 3.30 -0.98
CA GLY A 37 3.97 4.39 -0.71
C GLY A 37 2.64 4.25 -1.47
N VAL A 38 2.68 3.81 -2.75
CA VAL A 38 1.45 3.50 -3.51
C VAL A 38 0.76 2.27 -2.90
N ASP A 39 1.55 1.27 -2.50
CA ASP A 39 1.10 0.10 -1.76
C ASP A 39 0.34 0.46 -0.48
N LEU A 40 0.89 1.35 0.35
CA LEU A 40 0.28 1.83 1.58
C LEU A 40 -1.02 2.60 1.32
N ALA A 41 -1.02 3.53 0.37
CA ALA A 41 -2.19 4.34 0.03
C ALA A 41 -3.36 3.47 -0.48
N VAL A 42 -3.07 2.49 -1.35
CA VAL A 42 -4.07 1.55 -1.87
C VAL A 42 -4.57 0.61 -0.77
N PHE A 43 -3.67 0.07 0.05
CA PHE A 43 -4.04 -0.82 1.15
C PHE A 43 -4.95 -0.12 2.18
N ASP A 44 -4.60 1.10 2.60
CA ASP A 44 -5.44 1.84 3.54
C ASP A 44 -6.82 2.16 2.95
N TYR A 45 -6.87 2.54 1.67
CA TYR A 45 -8.13 2.77 0.99
C TYR A 45 -8.97 1.48 0.92
N ALA A 46 -8.35 0.33 0.62
CA ALA A 46 -9.01 -0.96 0.57
C ALA A 46 -9.62 -1.36 1.92
N VAL A 47 -8.87 -1.17 3.01
CA VAL A 47 -9.33 -1.46 4.38
C VAL A 47 -10.57 -0.64 4.73
N ASN A 48 -10.53 0.66 4.45
CA ASN A 48 -11.54 1.60 4.94
C ASN A 48 -12.71 1.81 3.98
N SER A 49 -12.59 1.38 2.72
CA SER A 49 -13.60 1.67 1.70
C SER A 49 -13.78 0.55 0.69
N GLY A 50 -13.20 -0.63 0.93
CA GLY A 50 -13.37 -1.83 0.12
C GLY A 50 -12.25 -2.02 -0.92
N PRO A 51 -11.68 -3.23 -1.05
CA PRO A 51 -10.64 -3.56 -2.03
C PRO A 51 -11.02 -3.22 -3.47
N GLU A 52 -12.25 -3.52 -3.88
CA GLU A 52 -12.72 -3.28 -5.24
C GLU A 52 -12.70 -1.78 -5.60
N ARG A 53 -13.15 -0.92 -4.68
CA ARG A 53 -13.13 0.52 -4.89
C ARG A 53 -11.71 1.05 -5.01
N ALA A 54 -10.82 0.63 -4.10
CA ALA A 54 -9.43 1.05 -4.12
C ALA A 54 -8.73 0.67 -5.44
N VAL A 55 -8.93 -0.57 -5.91
CA VAL A 55 -8.35 -1.04 -7.18
C VAL A 55 -8.94 -0.31 -8.38
N LYS A 56 -10.27 -0.14 -8.45
CA LYS A 56 -10.89 0.59 -9.57
C LYS A 56 -10.47 2.06 -9.61
N THR A 57 -10.29 2.70 -8.44
CA THR A 57 -9.71 4.05 -8.37
C THR A 57 -8.28 4.08 -8.91
N LEU A 58 -7.42 3.13 -8.49
CA LEU A 58 -6.06 3.03 -9.03
C LEU A 58 -6.08 2.87 -10.55
N GLN A 59 -6.90 1.96 -11.07
CA GLN A 59 -7.05 1.70 -12.51
C GLN A 59 -7.52 2.93 -13.28
N ALA A 60 -8.48 3.68 -12.73
CA ALA A 60 -8.93 4.95 -13.30
C ALA A 60 -7.78 5.97 -13.40
N LEU A 61 -7.00 6.12 -12.33
CA LEU A 61 -5.90 7.07 -12.24
C LEU A 61 -4.72 6.76 -13.17
N VAL A 62 -4.53 5.48 -13.53
CA VAL A 62 -3.49 5.04 -14.47
C VAL A 62 -4.03 4.79 -15.88
N GLY A 63 -5.32 5.11 -16.13
CA GLY A 63 -5.92 5.10 -17.46
C GLY A 63 -6.14 3.71 -18.06
N VAL A 64 -6.41 2.70 -17.22
CA VAL A 64 -6.74 1.34 -17.66
C VAL A 64 -8.20 0.99 -17.34
N VAL A 65 -8.67 -0.13 -17.90
CA VAL A 65 -10.02 -0.65 -17.62
C VAL A 65 -10.18 -0.88 -16.10
N GLN A 66 -11.30 -0.40 -15.55
CA GLN A 66 -11.63 -0.50 -14.13
C GLN A 66 -12.30 -1.84 -13.81
N ASP A 67 -11.62 -2.96 -14.11
CA ASP A 67 -12.16 -4.31 -13.89
C ASP A 67 -12.02 -4.80 -12.44
N GLY A 68 -11.30 -4.07 -11.57
CA GLY A 68 -11.09 -4.42 -10.18
C GLY A 68 -9.98 -5.47 -9.96
N PHE A 69 -9.25 -5.87 -11.00
CA PHE A 69 -8.15 -6.84 -10.93
C PHE A 69 -6.80 -6.18 -11.21
N VAL A 70 -5.87 -6.26 -10.25
CA VAL A 70 -4.49 -5.79 -10.47
C VAL A 70 -3.72 -6.84 -11.28
N GLY A 71 -3.81 -6.75 -12.60
CA GLY A 71 -3.08 -7.61 -13.54
C GLY A 71 -1.79 -6.98 -14.08
N PRO A 72 -1.07 -7.68 -14.98
CA PRO A 72 0.12 -7.13 -15.65
C PRO A 72 -0.13 -5.79 -16.34
N VAL A 73 -1.32 -5.57 -16.90
CA VAL A 73 -1.73 -4.30 -17.53
C VAL A 73 -1.77 -3.17 -16.52
N THR A 74 -2.42 -3.37 -15.36
CA THR A 74 -2.45 -2.37 -14.28
C THR A 74 -1.06 -2.09 -13.74
N LEU A 75 -0.26 -3.12 -13.48
CA LEU A 75 1.10 -2.98 -12.96
C LEU A 75 2.01 -2.21 -13.93
N ALA A 76 1.94 -2.52 -15.23
CA ALA A 76 2.70 -1.82 -16.26
C ALA A 76 2.27 -0.35 -16.39
N ALA A 77 0.98 -0.03 -16.20
CA ALA A 77 0.50 1.35 -16.20
C ALA A 77 0.94 2.11 -14.95
N VAL A 78 0.89 1.47 -13.77
CA VAL A 78 1.39 2.04 -12.50
C VAL A 78 2.89 2.36 -12.60
N ALA A 79 3.70 1.45 -13.16
CA ALA A 79 5.14 1.65 -13.31
C ALA A 79 5.54 2.85 -14.19
N LYS A 80 4.63 3.37 -15.02
CA LYS A 80 4.86 4.56 -15.86
C LYS A 80 4.52 5.87 -15.17
N ARG A 81 4.02 5.84 -13.93
CA ARG A 81 3.59 7.02 -13.17
C ARG A 81 4.65 7.36 -12.12
N ASP A 82 4.82 8.65 -11.88
CA ASP A 82 5.53 9.13 -10.71
C ASP A 82 4.77 8.68 -9.44
N PRO A 83 5.39 7.90 -8.54
CA PRO A 83 4.72 7.38 -7.34
C PRO A 83 4.17 8.49 -6.43
N ARG A 84 4.90 9.60 -6.29
CA ARG A 84 4.46 10.76 -5.47
C ARG A 84 3.15 11.34 -6.00
N THR A 85 3.10 11.65 -7.29
CA THR A 85 1.90 12.17 -7.96
C THR A 85 0.74 11.18 -7.88
N LEU A 86 1.01 9.88 -8.00
CA LEU A 86 -0.02 8.85 -7.91
C LEU A 86 -0.61 8.72 -6.50
N ILE A 87 0.22 8.78 -5.45
CA ILE A 87 -0.23 8.78 -4.05
C ILE A 87 -1.15 9.97 -3.79
N GLU A 88 -0.74 11.17 -4.22
CA GLU A 88 -1.54 12.38 -4.06
C GLU A 88 -2.93 12.21 -4.67
N ALA A 89 -2.97 11.73 -5.91
CA ALA A 89 -4.21 11.49 -6.64
C ALA A 89 -5.11 10.42 -6.00
N ILE A 90 -4.53 9.34 -5.45
CA ILE A 90 -5.28 8.31 -4.71
C ILE A 90 -5.94 8.92 -3.47
N CYS A 91 -5.17 9.68 -2.69
CA CYS A 91 -5.65 10.32 -1.47
C CYS A 91 -6.73 11.37 -1.76
N ASP A 92 -6.59 12.15 -2.84
CA ASP A 92 -7.60 13.13 -3.29
C ASP A 92 -8.90 12.44 -3.74
N GLN A 93 -8.80 11.39 -4.56
CA GLN A 93 -9.98 10.62 -4.99
C GLN A 93 -10.72 10.03 -3.80
N ARG A 94 -9.98 9.48 -2.82
CA ARG A 94 -10.56 8.94 -1.60
C ARG A 94 -11.22 10.04 -0.77
N MET A 95 -10.59 11.19 -0.59
CA MET A 95 -11.17 12.32 0.12
C MET A 95 -12.49 12.76 -0.53
N GLY A 96 -12.49 12.94 -1.85
CA GLY A 96 -13.69 13.30 -2.59
C GLY A 96 -14.81 12.26 -2.43
N PHE A 97 -14.48 10.96 -2.44
CA PHE A 97 -15.44 9.91 -2.14
C PHE A 97 -16.03 10.02 -0.73
N LEU A 98 -15.18 10.18 0.29
CA LEU A 98 -15.60 10.27 1.68
C LEU A 98 -16.49 11.47 1.95
N GLN A 99 -16.20 12.62 1.33
CA GLN A 99 -16.98 13.85 1.45
C GLN A 99 -18.42 13.71 0.94
N ARG A 100 -18.69 12.75 0.05
CA ARG A 100 -20.04 12.48 -0.48
C ARG A 100 -20.84 11.47 0.36
N LEU A 101 -20.25 10.90 1.41
CA LEU A 101 -20.96 9.94 2.27
C LEU A 101 -21.94 10.65 3.19
N ALA A 102 -23.11 10.04 3.41
CA ALA A 102 -24.17 10.59 4.26
C ALA A 102 -23.69 10.91 5.70
N HIS A 103 -22.71 10.15 6.21
CA HIS A 103 -22.19 10.33 7.57
C HIS A 103 -20.96 11.24 7.65
N TRP A 104 -20.62 11.96 6.57
CA TRP A 104 -19.50 12.91 6.55
C TRP A 104 -19.60 13.95 7.68
N ALA A 105 -20.80 14.49 7.94
CA ALA A 105 -20.99 15.47 9.01
C ALA A 105 -20.58 14.95 10.40
N GLN A 106 -20.73 13.65 10.64
CA GLN A 106 -20.42 13.02 11.92
C GLN A 106 -18.96 12.56 12.01
N PHE A 107 -18.46 11.88 10.97
CA PHE A 107 -17.16 11.20 11.02
C PHE A 107 -16.07 11.82 10.13
N GLY A 108 -16.43 12.80 9.29
CA GLY A 108 -15.57 13.33 8.24
C GLY A 108 -14.25 13.90 8.75
N ARG A 109 -14.23 14.50 9.94
CA ARG A 109 -12.97 14.98 10.56
C ARG A 109 -11.97 13.85 10.78
N GLY A 110 -12.42 12.72 11.34
CA GLY A 110 -11.55 11.58 11.61
C GLY A 110 -11.08 10.92 10.31
N TRP A 111 -11.98 10.78 9.34
CA TRP A 111 -11.62 10.25 8.03
C TRP A 111 -10.63 11.15 7.29
N ALA A 112 -10.80 12.47 7.37
CA ALA A 112 -9.90 13.44 6.76
C ALA A 112 -8.50 13.39 7.36
N SER A 113 -8.40 13.34 8.70
CA SER A 113 -7.13 13.18 9.40
C SER A 113 -6.41 11.91 8.93
N ARG A 114 -7.12 10.77 8.88
CA ARG A 114 -6.52 9.51 8.42
C ARG A 114 -5.96 9.57 7.01
N VAL A 115 -6.69 10.19 6.07
CA VAL A 115 -6.20 10.35 4.69
C VAL A 115 -4.94 11.23 4.68
N ALA A 116 -4.91 12.30 5.46
CA ALA A 116 -3.74 13.18 5.56
C ALA A 116 -2.52 12.45 6.16
N ASP A 117 -2.73 11.67 7.22
CA ASP A 117 -1.67 10.89 7.87
C ASP A 117 -1.09 9.85 6.89
N ILE A 118 -1.95 9.09 6.21
CA ILE A 118 -1.52 8.09 5.22
C ILE A 118 -0.79 8.74 4.04
N ARG A 119 -1.26 9.90 3.57
CA ARG A 119 -0.56 10.67 2.55
C ARG A 119 0.85 11.03 3.02
N ALA A 120 0.98 11.59 4.22
CA ALA A 120 2.28 11.97 4.77
C ALA A 120 3.23 10.76 4.93
N THR A 121 2.74 9.66 5.50
CA THR A 121 3.53 8.42 5.66
C THR A 121 3.97 7.84 4.33
N ALA A 122 3.06 7.69 3.36
CA ALA A 122 3.37 7.12 2.05
C ALA A 122 4.43 7.95 1.29
N LEU A 123 4.37 9.29 1.41
CA LEU A 123 5.35 10.17 0.81
C LEU A 123 6.71 10.12 1.53
N ALA A 124 6.71 9.91 2.84
CA ALA A 124 7.93 9.72 3.62
C ALA A 124 8.60 8.38 3.29
N ASP A 125 7.83 7.31 3.09
CA ASP A 125 8.36 6.00 2.72
C ASP A 125 9.12 6.05 1.39
N ILE A 126 8.61 6.80 0.40
CA ILE A 126 9.34 7.07 -0.85
C ILE A 126 10.67 7.77 -0.57
N ALA A 127 10.70 8.76 0.33
CA ALA A 127 11.91 9.52 0.63
C ALA A 127 12.96 8.66 1.35
N LEU A 128 12.55 7.66 2.12
CA LEU A 128 13.43 6.75 2.85
C LEU A 128 13.92 5.57 1.99
N GLN A 129 13.21 5.21 0.92
CA GLN A 129 13.55 4.06 0.08
C GLN A 129 14.98 4.09 -0.49
N PRO A 130 15.52 5.23 -1.01
CA PRO A 130 16.88 5.27 -1.51
C PRO A 130 17.94 4.92 -0.45
N LEU A 131 17.72 5.34 0.80
CA LEU A 131 18.63 5.06 1.92
C LEU A 131 18.68 3.57 2.24
N PHE A 132 17.51 2.92 2.26
CA PHE A 132 17.41 1.49 2.51
C PHE A 132 18.09 0.68 1.40
N ASN A 133 17.89 1.04 0.14
CA ASN A 133 18.53 0.37 -0.99
C ASN A 133 20.06 0.49 -0.92
N GLN A 134 20.59 1.70 -0.67
CA GLN A 134 22.04 1.91 -0.52
C GLN A 134 22.64 1.08 0.61
N GLN A 135 21.94 0.99 1.74
CA GLN A 135 22.41 0.22 2.89
C GLN A 135 22.38 -1.30 2.64
N MET A 136 21.35 -1.80 1.96
CA MET A 136 21.30 -3.21 1.52
C MET A 136 22.38 -3.55 0.48
N GLU A 137 22.61 -2.68 -0.50
CA GLU A 137 23.69 -2.84 -1.49
C GLU A 137 25.06 -2.86 -0.81
N SER A 138 25.28 -1.96 0.17
CA SER A 138 26.51 -1.94 0.97
C SER A 138 26.69 -3.25 1.75
N MET A 139 25.66 -3.72 2.45
CA MET A 139 25.71 -4.98 3.21
C MET A 139 25.98 -6.19 2.30
N THR A 140 25.26 -6.30 1.19
CA THR A 140 25.44 -7.41 0.23
C THR A 140 26.83 -7.38 -0.42
N TRP A 141 27.37 -6.20 -0.71
CA TRP A 141 28.76 -6.04 -1.14
C TRP A 141 29.76 -6.49 -0.07
N PHE A 142 29.56 -6.13 1.20
CA PHE A 142 30.41 -6.58 2.32
C PHE A 142 30.43 -8.11 2.46
N PHE A 143 29.27 -8.76 2.39
CA PHE A 143 29.19 -10.23 2.41
C PHE A 143 29.85 -10.87 1.17
N SER A 144 29.77 -10.22 0.01
CA SER A 144 30.44 -10.67 -1.22
C SER A 144 31.97 -10.49 -1.16
N MET A 145 32.49 -9.46 -0.49
CA MET A 145 33.93 -9.27 -0.29
C MET A 145 34.53 -10.22 0.75
N ALA A 146 33.80 -10.48 1.84
CA ALA A 146 34.23 -11.41 2.88
C ALA A 146 34.33 -12.88 2.41
N THR A 147 33.81 -13.20 1.23
CA THR A 147 33.79 -14.55 0.65
C THR A 147 34.72 -14.74 -0.55
N ARG A 148 35.51 -13.71 -0.93
CA ARG A 148 36.52 -13.86 -2.00
C ARG A 148 37.73 -14.66 -1.48
N PRO A 149 38.13 -15.77 -2.13
CA PRO A 149 39.33 -16.48 -1.72
C PRO A 149 40.56 -15.59 -1.94
N ILE A 150 41.45 -15.53 -0.96
CA ILE A 150 42.76 -14.90 -1.11
C ILE A 150 43.52 -15.76 -2.12
N SER A 151 43.63 -15.32 -3.38
CA SER A 151 44.53 -15.99 -4.32
C SER A 151 45.96 -15.73 -3.85
N SER A 152 46.62 -16.76 -3.33
CA SER A 152 48.06 -16.71 -3.06
C SER A 152 48.80 -16.60 -4.39
N ALA A 153 49.40 -15.45 -4.64
CA ALA A 153 50.44 -15.33 -5.67
C ALA A 153 51.72 -15.99 -5.12
N CYS A 154 52.19 -17.04 -5.81
CA CYS A 154 53.57 -17.50 -5.79
C CYS A 154 54.26 -17.02 -7.06
#